data_AF-A0A9C8M1A4-F1
#
_entry.id   AF-A0A9C8M1A4-F1
#
_cell.length_a   1.000
_cell.length_b   1.000
_cell.length_c   1.000
_cell.angle_alpha   90.00
_cell.angle_beta   90.00
_cell.angle_gamma   90.00
#
_symmetry.space_group_name_H-M   'P 1'
#
loop_
_entity.id
_entity.type
_entity.pdbx_description
1 polymer ?
#
loop_
_entity_poly.entity_id
_entity_poly.type
_entity_poly.pdbx_seq_one_letter_code
_entity_poly.pdbx_strand_id
1 'polypeptide(L)'
;MDTQAVQESISTSTGLFPLFLTIFLAALLSAIVWIFATYIGPRRVSKAKLRTYECGIKPSEPAHQRHDVQFYRTGIMFLIFSMELVFLYPWALALVMSETIGQKIAALMSMVVFGVLLLVGFIYAWGKGAFEWMKPDARTD
;
A
#
# COMPACT_ATOMS: atom_id res chain seq x y z
N MET A 1 19.68 -39.95 3.86
CA MET A 1 18.32 -39.55 4.29
C MET A 1 18.20 -38.05 4.05
N ASP A 2 18.51 -37.62 2.80
CA ASP A 2 18.89 -36.22 2.50
C ASP A 2 18.32 -35.71 1.16
N THR A 3 17.59 -36.56 0.43
CA THR A 3 17.06 -36.20 -0.89
C THR A 3 15.82 -35.30 -0.82
N GLN A 4 15.07 -35.29 0.30
CA GLN A 4 13.91 -34.41 0.47
C GLN A 4 14.29 -33.00 0.94
N ALA A 5 15.30 -32.85 1.80
CA ALA A 5 15.81 -31.53 2.22
C ALA A 5 16.52 -30.78 1.06
N VAL A 6 17.19 -31.53 0.17
CA VAL A 6 17.76 -30.98 -1.07
C VAL A 6 16.66 -30.58 -2.07
N GLN A 7 15.57 -31.35 -2.17
CA GLN A 7 14.44 -31.00 -3.06
C GLN A 7 13.67 -29.76 -2.58
N GLU A 8 13.46 -29.57 -1.29
CA GLU A 8 12.82 -28.35 -0.73
C GLU A 8 13.68 -27.10 -0.89
N SER A 9 15.00 -27.19 -0.69
CA SER A 9 15.92 -26.06 -0.91
C SER A 9 16.06 -25.69 -2.39
N ILE A 10 16.07 -26.68 -3.29
CA ILE A 10 16.02 -26.45 -4.74
C ILE A 10 14.68 -25.83 -5.15
N SER A 11 13.53 -26.30 -4.63
CA SER A 11 12.20 -25.73 -4.94
C SER A 11 12.01 -24.30 -4.41
N THR A 12 12.60 -23.96 -3.27
CA THR A 12 12.47 -22.62 -2.67
C THR A 12 13.34 -21.60 -3.39
N SER A 13 14.57 -21.98 -3.76
CA SER A 13 15.48 -21.15 -4.56
C SER A 13 15.02 -21.00 -6.01
N THR A 14 14.51 -22.07 -6.63
CA THR A 14 13.86 -21.99 -7.96
C THR A 14 12.48 -21.35 -7.94
N GLY A 15 11.80 -21.25 -6.80
CA GLY A 15 10.51 -20.57 -6.67
C GLY A 15 10.62 -19.04 -6.60
N LEU A 16 11.65 -18.52 -5.93
CA LEU A 16 11.92 -17.07 -5.88
C LEU A 16 12.61 -16.55 -7.14
N PHE A 17 13.42 -17.39 -7.79
CA PHE A 17 14.10 -17.04 -9.05
C PHE A 17 13.18 -16.43 -10.13
N PRO A 18 12.01 -17.01 -10.50
CA PRO A 18 11.12 -16.42 -11.49
C PRO A 18 10.50 -15.10 -11.03
N LEU A 19 10.25 -14.91 -9.73
CA LEU A 19 9.77 -13.64 -9.18
C LEU A 19 10.81 -12.54 -9.36
N PHE A 20 12.06 -12.80 -8.95
CA PHE A 20 13.14 -11.82 -9.12
C PHE A 20 13.44 -11.56 -10.59
N LEU A 21 13.41 -12.60 -11.43
CA LEU A 21 13.62 -12.48 -12.87
C LEU A 21 12.54 -11.60 -13.53
N THR A 22 11.26 -11.77 -13.17
CA THR A 22 10.17 -10.97 -13.71
C THR A 22 10.23 -9.51 -13.26
N ILE A 23 10.51 -9.25 -11.98
CA ILE A 23 10.72 -7.89 -11.46
C ILE A 23 11.91 -7.23 -12.18
N PHE A 24 13.02 -7.95 -12.33
CA PHE A 24 14.19 -7.47 -13.03
C PHE A 24 13.89 -7.15 -14.50
N LEU A 25 13.21 -8.05 -15.21
CA LEU A 25 12.88 -7.87 -16.62
C LEU A 25 11.89 -6.71 -16.81
N ALA A 26 10.92 -6.53 -15.91
CA ALA A 26 10.00 -5.40 -15.92
C ALA A 26 10.72 -4.07 -15.68
N ALA A 27 11.66 -4.03 -14.73
CA ALA A 27 12.49 -2.86 -14.48
C ALA A 27 13.41 -2.55 -15.67
N LEU A 28 14.02 -3.57 -16.27
CA LEU A 28 14.88 -3.46 -17.45
C LEU A 28 14.10 -2.91 -18.64
N LEU A 29 12.92 -3.48 -18.93
CA LEU A 29 12.06 -3.02 -20.01
C LEU A 29 11.62 -1.56 -19.78
N SER A 30 11.22 -1.21 -18.56
CA SER A 30 10.85 0.16 -18.20
C SER A 30 12.01 1.13 -18.41
N ALA A 31 13.23 0.74 -18.02
CA ALA A 31 14.44 1.55 -18.23
C ALA A 31 14.77 1.72 -19.72
N ILE A 32 14.66 0.64 -20.53
CA ILE A 32 14.84 0.71 -21.98
C ILE A 32 13.83 1.69 -22.59
N VAL A 33 12.54 1.54 -22.29
CA VAL A 33 11.50 2.44 -22.81
C VAL A 33 11.77 3.90 -22.41
N TRP A 34 12.17 4.15 -21.15
CA TRP A 34 12.51 5.49 -20.67
C TRP A 34 13.72 6.10 -21.40
N ILE A 35 14.77 5.29 -21.63
CA ILE A 35 15.95 5.70 -22.40
C ILE A 35 15.55 6.04 -23.83
N PHE A 36 14.84 5.15 -24.52
CA PHE A 36 14.38 5.36 -25.89
C PHE A 36 13.49 6.61 -26.01
N ALA A 37 12.54 6.81 -25.10
CA ALA A 37 11.69 8.00 -25.06
C ALA A 37 12.51 9.29 -24.91
N THR A 38 13.57 9.26 -24.12
CA THR A 38 14.46 10.42 -23.87
C THR A 38 15.37 10.74 -25.06
N TYR A 39 15.75 9.75 -25.88
CA TYR A 39 16.63 9.95 -27.05
C TYR A 39 15.89 10.20 -28.36
N ILE A 40 14.71 9.61 -28.58
CA ILE A 40 13.94 9.76 -29.83
C ILE A 40 13.13 11.08 -29.85
N GLY A 41 12.71 11.59 -28.69
CA GLY A 41 11.85 12.77 -28.59
C GLY A 41 12.52 14.10 -28.97
N PRO A 42 11.80 15.06 -29.60
CA PRO A 42 12.34 16.37 -29.94
C PRO A 42 12.69 17.18 -28.68
N ARG A 43 13.98 17.48 -28.49
CA ARG A 43 14.51 18.22 -27.33
C ARG A 43 14.37 19.74 -27.47
N ARG A 44 13.14 20.23 -27.58
CA ARG A 44 12.84 21.67 -27.54
C ARG A 44 12.62 22.12 -26.10
N VAL A 45 13.70 22.54 -25.44
CA VAL A 45 13.65 23.18 -24.12
C VAL A 45 13.36 24.67 -24.30
N SER A 46 12.31 25.16 -23.66
CA SER A 46 12.01 26.60 -23.62
C SER A 46 11.69 26.99 -22.18
N LYS A 47 12.01 28.24 -21.80
CA LYS A 47 11.70 28.74 -20.46
C LYS A 47 10.21 28.60 -20.15
N ALA A 48 9.33 28.81 -21.13
CA ALA A 48 7.89 28.66 -20.95
C ALA A 48 7.46 27.21 -20.69
N LYS A 49 8.07 26.22 -21.36
CA LYS A 49 7.76 24.79 -21.19
C LYS A 49 8.20 24.22 -19.84
N LEU A 50 9.24 24.82 -19.23
CA LEU A 50 9.78 24.41 -17.93
C LEU A 50 9.12 25.12 -16.74
N ARG A 51 8.23 26.09 -16.97
CA ARG A 51 7.49 26.75 -15.88
C ARG A 51 6.36 25.86 -15.39
N THR A 52 6.09 25.94 -14.08
CA THR A 52 4.89 25.37 -13.47
C THR A 52 3.64 25.86 -14.20
N TYR A 53 2.72 24.94 -14.44
CA TYR A 53 1.49 25.22 -15.16
C TYR A 53 0.47 25.89 -14.25
N GLU A 54 0.15 27.16 -14.52
CA GLU A 54 -0.98 27.90 -13.94
C GLU A 54 -1.64 28.79 -15.01
N CYS A 55 -2.06 28.21 -16.14
CA CYS A 55 -2.76 28.94 -17.22
C CYS A 55 -2.02 30.20 -17.73
N GLY A 56 -0.68 30.20 -17.72
CA GLY A 56 0.15 31.33 -18.16
C GLY A 56 0.49 32.36 -17.08
N ILE A 57 -0.06 32.19 -15.87
CA ILE A 57 0.25 32.99 -14.68
C ILE A 57 1.51 32.43 -14.04
N LYS A 58 2.32 33.30 -13.43
CA LYS A 58 3.45 32.85 -12.62
C LYS A 58 2.90 32.41 -11.26
N PRO A 59 3.26 31.21 -10.76
CA PRO A 59 2.85 30.76 -9.44
C PRO A 59 3.10 31.84 -8.40
N SER A 60 2.03 32.30 -7.75
CA SER A 60 2.10 33.36 -6.74
C SER A 60 2.51 32.82 -5.38
N GLU A 61 2.25 31.54 -5.12
CA GLU A 61 2.47 30.93 -3.81
C GLU A 61 3.56 29.85 -3.83
N PRO A 62 4.23 29.62 -2.69
CA PRO A 62 5.22 28.56 -2.58
C PRO A 62 4.58 27.19 -2.84
N ALA A 63 5.26 26.32 -3.60
CA ALA A 63 4.78 24.95 -3.87
C ALA A 63 4.63 24.09 -2.60
N HIS A 64 5.17 24.53 -1.47
CA HIS A 64 5.18 23.82 -0.19
C HIS A 64 4.24 24.52 0.79
N GLN A 65 2.94 24.40 0.55
CA GLN A 65 1.95 24.77 1.54
C GLN A 65 1.68 23.62 2.49
N ARG A 66 1.18 23.95 3.68
CA ARG A 66 0.71 22.93 4.62
C ARG A 66 -0.52 22.28 4.02
N HIS A 67 -0.34 21.09 3.45
CA HIS A 67 -1.45 20.25 3.02
C HIS A 67 -2.28 19.83 4.23
N ASP A 68 -3.57 19.63 4.01
CA ASP A 68 -4.51 19.32 5.08
C ASP A 68 -4.11 18.08 5.89
N VAL A 69 -4.24 18.17 7.21
CA VAL A 69 -4.00 17.07 8.17
C VAL A 69 -4.93 15.86 7.98
N GLN A 70 -5.89 15.96 7.05
CA GLN A 70 -6.88 14.95 6.74
C GLN A 70 -6.22 13.68 6.15
N PHE A 71 -5.21 13.85 5.28
CA PHE A 71 -4.47 12.72 4.69
C PHE A 71 -3.73 11.91 5.76
N TYR A 72 -3.28 12.56 6.82
CA TYR A 72 -2.61 11.89 7.95
C TYR A 72 -3.59 11.04 8.76
N ARG A 73 -4.81 11.55 9.04
CA ARG A 73 -5.84 10.79 9.77
C ARG A 73 -6.25 9.53 9.00
N THR A 74 -6.52 9.67 7.71
CA THR A 74 -6.85 8.54 6.84
C THR A 74 -5.68 7.57 6.71
N GLY A 75 -4.44 8.06 6.60
CA GLY A 75 -3.24 7.24 6.48
C GLY A 75 -2.96 6.38 7.72
N ILE A 76 -3.05 6.94 8.92
CA ILE A 76 -2.87 6.17 10.16
C ILE A 76 -4.02 5.19 10.36
N MET A 77 -5.26 5.57 10.03
CA MET A 77 -6.39 4.62 10.06
C MET A 77 -6.11 3.43 9.14
N PHE A 78 -5.69 3.69 7.90
CA PHE A 78 -5.35 2.63 6.94
C PHE A 78 -4.24 1.74 7.48
N LEU A 79 -3.19 2.32 8.08
CA LEU A 79 -2.10 1.55 8.67
C LEU A 79 -2.57 0.64 9.80
N ILE A 80 -3.40 1.13 10.72
CA ILE A 80 -3.94 0.32 11.83
C ILE A 80 -4.87 -0.77 11.29
N PHE A 81 -5.75 -0.44 10.36
CA PHE A 81 -6.68 -1.40 9.77
C PHE A 81 -5.96 -2.48 8.97
N SER A 82 -4.96 -2.11 8.15
CA SER A 82 -4.19 -3.06 7.34
C SER A 82 -3.34 -4.04 8.14
N MET A 83 -3.12 -3.77 9.45
CA MET A 83 -2.54 -4.79 10.35
C MET A 83 -3.43 -6.03 10.50
N GLU A 84 -4.73 -5.97 10.16
CA GLU A 84 -5.61 -7.14 10.20
C GLU A 84 -5.05 -8.33 9.39
N LEU A 85 -4.40 -8.05 8.26
CA LEU A 85 -3.83 -9.07 7.37
C LEU A 85 -2.65 -9.79 8.02
N VAL A 86 -1.86 -9.07 8.82
CA VAL A 86 -0.73 -9.64 9.56
C VAL A 86 -1.21 -10.64 10.60
N PHE A 87 -2.38 -10.42 11.20
CA PHE A 87 -2.99 -11.34 12.16
C PHE A 87 -3.83 -12.45 11.50
N LEU A 88 -4.42 -12.18 10.34
CA LEU A 88 -5.16 -13.17 9.55
C LEU A 88 -4.28 -14.33 9.08
N TYR A 89 -3.04 -14.06 8.69
CA TYR A 89 -2.14 -15.11 8.18
C TYR A 89 -1.82 -16.23 9.21
N PRO A 90 -1.28 -15.91 10.41
CA PRO A 90 -1.02 -16.94 11.41
C PRO A 90 -2.31 -17.59 11.93
N TRP A 91 -3.43 -16.86 11.97
CA TRP A 91 -4.73 -17.43 12.31
C TRP A 91 -5.20 -18.47 11.26
N ALA A 92 -5.08 -18.16 9.98
CA ALA A 92 -5.45 -19.08 8.90
C ALA A 92 -4.61 -20.37 8.98
N LEU A 93 -3.31 -20.23 9.29
CA LEU A 93 -2.43 -21.37 9.51
C LEU A 93 -2.87 -22.20 10.73
N ALA A 94 -3.21 -21.54 11.85
CA ALA A 94 -3.69 -22.21 13.06
C ALA A 94 -4.99 -23.00 12.81
N LEU A 95 -5.90 -22.48 12.00
CA LEU A 95 -7.11 -23.21 11.59
C LEU A 95 -6.81 -24.45 10.77
N VAL A 96 -5.89 -24.35 9.80
CA VAL A 96 -5.49 -25.47 8.94
C VAL A 96 -4.75 -26.55 9.74
N MET A 97 -3.89 -26.15 10.67
CA MET A 97 -3.11 -27.08 11.51
C MET A 97 -3.90 -27.69 12.67
N SER A 98 -5.08 -27.18 13.00
CA SER A 98 -5.88 -27.70 14.11
C SER A 98 -6.47 -29.07 13.79
N GLU A 99 -6.16 -30.08 14.62
CA GLU A 99 -6.67 -31.45 14.42
C GLU A 99 -8.02 -31.68 15.09
N THR A 100 -8.26 -31.04 16.24
CA THR A 100 -9.49 -31.22 17.02
C THR A 100 -10.54 -30.17 16.71
N ILE A 101 -11.82 -30.55 16.81
CA ILE A 101 -12.95 -29.63 16.63
C ILE A 101 -12.90 -28.48 17.66
N GLY A 102 -12.49 -28.77 18.90
CA GLY A 102 -12.35 -27.76 19.95
C GLY A 102 -11.33 -26.67 19.60
N GLN A 103 -10.17 -27.03 19.06
CA GLN A 103 -9.15 -26.09 18.63
C GLN A 103 -9.62 -25.23 17.44
N LYS A 104 -10.33 -25.83 16.47
CA LYS A 104 -10.92 -25.09 15.34
C LYS A 104 -11.94 -24.04 15.80
N ILE A 105 -12.80 -24.39 16.75
CA ILE A 105 -13.77 -23.46 17.33
C ILE A 105 -13.05 -22.34 18.08
N ALA A 106 -12.04 -22.66 18.89
CA ALA A 106 -11.25 -21.66 19.60
C ALA A 106 -10.54 -20.68 18.65
N ALA A 107 -9.91 -21.20 17.58
CA ALA A 107 -9.29 -20.40 16.55
C ALA A 107 -10.32 -19.52 15.82
N LEU A 108 -11.49 -20.04 15.45
CA LEU A 108 -12.57 -19.24 14.85
C LEU A 108 -13.00 -18.11 15.79
N MET A 109 -13.23 -18.41 17.07
CA MET A 109 -13.62 -17.42 18.07
C MET A 109 -12.56 -16.34 18.27
N SER A 110 -11.26 -16.70 18.25
CA SER A 110 -10.19 -15.70 18.37
C SER A 110 -10.22 -14.67 17.24
N MET A 111 -10.53 -15.08 16.00
CA MET A 111 -10.60 -14.15 14.87
C MET A 111 -11.88 -13.32 14.90
N VAL A 112 -12.99 -13.90 15.34
CA VAL A 112 -14.24 -13.14 15.54
C VAL A 112 -14.01 -12.05 16.59
N VAL A 113 -13.41 -12.38 17.74
CA VAL A 113 -13.11 -11.40 18.79
C VAL A 113 -12.14 -10.33 18.28
N PHE A 114 -11.07 -10.73 17.60
CA PHE A 114 -10.09 -9.80 17.03
C PHE A 114 -10.72 -8.86 15.98
N GLY A 115 -11.52 -9.40 15.06
CA GLY A 115 -12.22 -8.63 14.03
C GLY A 115 -13.22 -7.65 14.64
N VAL A 116 -13.97 -8.04 15.67
CA VAL A 116 -14.88 -7.14 16.39
C VAL A 116 -14.11 -6.02 17.10
N LEU A 117 -12.99 -6.32 17.74
CA LEU A 117 -12.16 -5.29 18.39
C LEU A 117 -11.68 -4.23 17.40
N LEU A 118 -11.18 -4.65 16.23
CA LEU A 118 -10.79 -3.72 15.17
C LEU A 118 -11.99 -2.94 14.61
N LEU A 119 -13.12 -3.61 14.40
CA LEU A 119 -14.34 -2.97 13.90
C LEU A 119 -14.86 -1.90 14.87
N VAL A 120 -14.83 -2.16 16.18
CA VAL A 120 -15.20 -1.16 17.20
C VAL A 120 -14.25 0.04 17.15
N GLY A 121 -12.93 -0.19 17.02
CA GLY A 121 -11.96 0.88 16.85
C GLY A 121 -12.22 1.72 15.58
N PHE A 122 -12.54 1.05 14.48
CA PHE A 122 -12.90 1.69 13.21
C PHE A 122 -14.16 2.55 13.34
N ILE A 123 -15.24 2.01 13.91
CA ILE A 123 -16.50 2.73 14.12
C ILE A 123 -16.28 3.93 15.05
N TYR A 124 -15.50 3.77 16.12
CA TYR A 124 -15.16 4.86 17.03
C TYR A 124 -14.44 5.99 16.29
N ALA A 125 -13.42 5.66 15.50
CA ALA A 125 -12.64 6.65 14.77
C ALA A 125 -13.44 7.28 13.62
N TRP A 126 -14.39 6.55 13.01
CA TRP A 126 -15.40 7.12 12.10
C TRP A 126 -16.25 8.18 12.80
N GLY A 127 -16.79 7.86 13.99
CA GLY A 127 -17.58 8.81 14.78
C GLY A 127 -16.78 10.04 15.24
N LYS A 128 -15.45 9.94 15.33
CA LYS A 128 -14.53 11.06 15.63
C LYS A 128 -14.15 11.91 14.41
N GLY A 129 -14.72 11.64 13.23
CA GLY A 129 -14.45 12.44 12.03
C GLY A 129 -13.08 12.15 11.41
N ALA A 130 -12.57 10.92 11.56
CA ALA A 130 -11.33 10.50 10.87
C ALA A 130 -11.42 10.71 9.35
N PHE A 131 -12.64 10.58 8.79
CA PHE A 131 -12.97 10.76 7.38
C PHE A 131 -13.69 12.08 7.09
N GLU A 132 -13.71 13.04 8.01
CA GLU A 132 -14.34 14.32 7.74
C GLU A 132 -13.40 15.15 6.87
N TRP A 133 -13.88 15.43 5.65
CA TRP A 133 -13.20 16.24 4.67
C TRP A 133 -13.74 17.66 4.73
N MET A 134 -12.82 18.64 4.79
CA MET A 134 -13.03 20.07 4.58
C MET A 134 -14.42 20.62 4.94
N LYS A 135 -14.52 21.34 6.07
CA LYS A 135 -15.65 22.27 6.23
C LYS A 135 -15.54 23.33 5.13
N PRO A 136 -16.60 23.62 4.36
CA PRO A 136 -16.60 24.77 3.46
C PRO A 136 -16.17 25.99 4.26
N ASP A 137 -15.13 26.65 3.78
CA ASP A 137 -14.71 27.91 4.32
C ASP A 137 -15.88 28.90 4.21
N ALA A 138 -16.22 29.55 5.31
CA ALA A 138 -17.24 30.60 5.33
C ALA A 138 -16.78 31.89 4.62
N ARG A 139 -15.73 31.83 3.80
CA ARG A 139 -15.15 32.97 3.11
C ARG A 139 -15.52 32.93 1.63
N THR A 140 -16.80 33.23 1.40
CA THR A 140 -17.26 33.72 0.10
C THR A 140 -17.16 35.24 0.12
N ASP A 141 -15.93 35.76 -0.02
CA ASP A 141 -15.59 37.13 -0.40
C ASP A 141 -14.09 37.31 -0.71
#